data_AF-A0A1V6D804-F1
#
_entry.id   AF-A0A1V6D804-F1
#
_cell.length_a   1.000
_cell.length_b   1.000
_cell.length_c   1.000
_cell.angle_alpha   90.00
_cell.angle_beta   90.00
_cell.angle_gamma   90.00
#
_symmetry.space_group_name_H-M   'P 1'
#
loop_
_entity.id
_entity.type
_entity.pdbx_description
1 polymer ?
#
loop_
_entity_poly.entity_id
_entity_poly.type
_entity_poly.pdbx_seq_one_letter_code
_entity_poly.pdbx_strand_id
1 'polypeptide(L)'
;MTSSLQAGINAAKAGRMQEALEHLKDAIIEEPQNADVWVWVAAIIDDTNKQAIFLEKALEIDPHNIPAQRGLAYLEKRRRDEASVSGEHLSDYTRPISPFPHGVKQPAPVQPVQAPQSTIVELGFMAQADHKKSAGKVPETGQQANGSKLTAVEVGLLGIVALVFCFIGLLAASALFNFDLPVGNIFGERSAITSAPPYAGVFLYEDNKFFDMTQHEGLPTQLSGIPTSRNEIPLVVLYETHADRNQMKLIFETGAYIPIRGKAGPDGAVVIMPEQALQPGLYCFQQLNAAGATPDAFYWCFIVDVSIVLD
;
A
#
# COMPACT_ATOMS: atom_id res chain seq x y z
N MET A 1 -24.54 40.56 -8.89
CA MET A 1 -25.08 40.36 -7.52
C MET A 1 -24.74 38.94 -7.13
N THR A 2 -24.35 38.70 -5.87
CA THR A 2 -24.07 37.35 -5.38
C THR A 2 -25.36 36.54 -5.36
N SER A 3 -25.38 35.29 -5.85
CA SER A 3 -26.58 34.44 -5.78
C SER A 3 -26.93 34.17 -4.31
N SER A 4 -28.21 33.93 -4.03
CA SER A 4 -28.68 33.62 -2.67
C SER A 4 -27.98 32.37 -2.11
N LEU A 5 -27.66 31.38 -2.96
CA LEU A 5 -26.82 30.23 -2.58
C LEU A 5 -25.44 30.67 -2.09
N GLN A 6 -24.72 31.47 -2.88
CA GLN A 6 -23.36 31.90 -2.53
C GLN A 6 -23.36 32.80 -1.28
N ALA A 7 -24.39 33.61 -1.08
CA ALA A 7 -24.58 34.39 0.14
C ALA A 7 -24.76 33.49 1.37
N GLY A 8 -25.59 32.45 1.25
CA GLY A 8 -25.80 31.45 2.30
C GLY A 8 -24.52 30.69 2.67
N ILE A 9 -23.75 30.26 1.66
CA ILE A 9 -22.47 29.59 1.87
C ILE A 9 -21.48 30.50 2.61
N ASN A 10 -21.40 31.77 2.22
CA ASN A 10 -20.49 32.73 2.85
C ASN A 10 -20.89 33.01 4.31
N ALA A 11 -22.18 33.13 4.60
CA ALA A 11 -22.69 33.30 5.96
C ALA A 11 -22.41 32.06 6.83
N ALA A 12 -22.60 30.85 6.29
CA ALA A 12 -22.30 29.59 6.98
C ALA A 12 -20.81 29.48 7.32
N LYS A 13 -19.93 29.76 6.35
CA LYS A 13 -18.46 29.77 6.56
C LYS A 13 -18.02 30.79 7.60
N ALA A 14 -18.77 31.87 7.76
CA ALA A 14 -18.50 32.90 8.77
C ALA A 14 -19.14 32.61 10.13
N GLY A 15 -19.73 31.42 10.33
CA GLY A 15 -20.36 31.01 11.59
C GLY A 15 -21.76 31.62 11.83
N ARG A 16 -22.32 32.34 10.86
CA ARG A 16 -23.62 33.02 10.98
C ARG A 16 -24.74 32.11 10.47
N MET A 17 -25.07 31.09 11.26
CA MET A 17 -26.01 30.02 10.86
C MET A 17 -27.43 30.54 10.55
N GLN A 18 -27.93 31.51 11.32
CA GLN A 18 -29.27 32.05 11.11
C GLN A 18 -29.39 32.80 9.77
N GLU A 19 -28.43 33.65 9.46
CA GLU A 19 -28.34 34.40 8.20
C GLU A 19 -28.11 33.46 7.02
N ALA A 20 -27.27 32.43 7.21
CA ALA A 20 -27.06 31.40 6.20
C ALA A 20 -28.36 30.67 5.85
N LEU A 21 -29.17 30.33 6.86
CA LEU A 21 -30.46 29.69 6.65
C LEU A 21 -31.46 30.60 5.92
N GLU A 22 -31.45 31.91 6.19
CA GLU A 22 -32.29 32.88 5.47
C GLU A 22 -31.91 32.93 3.98
N HIS A 23 -30.63 33.10 3.66
CA HIS A 23 -30.16 33.11 2.29
C HIS A 23 -30.38 31.78 1.55
N LEU A 24 -30.23 30.65 2.24
CA LEU A 24 -30.50 29.34 1.64
C LEU A 24 -31.99 29.09 1.37
N LYS A 25 -32.90 29.68 2.15
CA LYS A 25 -34.34 29.63 1.84
C LYS A 25 -34.65 30.37 0.55
N ASP A 26 -34.05 31.54 0.35
CA ASP A 26 -34.18 32.30 -0.89
C ASP A 26 -33.57 31.52 -2.07
N ALA A 27 -32.44 30.85 -1.84
CA ALA A 27 -31.81 30.00 -2.85
C ALA A 27 -32.70 28.82 -3.31
N ILE A 28 -33.50 28.23 -2.42
CA ILE A 28 -34.47 27.18 -2.80
C ILE A 28 -35.53 27.74 -3.76
N ILE A 29 -35.94 29.00 -3.56
CA ILE A 29 -36.96 29.65 -4.39
C ILE A 29 -36.36 30.04 -5.76
N GLU A 30 -35.13 30.55 -5.77
CA GLU A 30 -34.43 30.98 -6.99
C GLU A 30 -33.99 29.79 -7.86
N GLU A 31 -33.45 28.74 -7.24
CA GLU A 31 -32.78 27.62 -7.90
C GLU A 31 -33.29 26.24 -7.40
N PRO A 32 -34.59 25.92 -7.52
CA PRO A 32 -35.16 24.68 -6.95
C PRO A 32 -34.62 23.39 -7.60
N GLN A 33 -34.04 23.49 -8.80
CA GLN A 33 -33.44 22.37 -9.55
C GLN A 33 -31.93 22.27 -9.36
N ASN A 34 -31.34 23.06 -8.46
CA ASN A 34 -29.93 22.98 -8.14
C ASN A 34 -29.74 22.05 -6.93
N ALA A 35 -29.13 20.87 -7.15
CA ALA A 35 -28.89 19.89 -6.10
C ALA A 35 -28.06 20.44 -4.94
N ASP A 36 -27.11 21.35 -5.22
CA ASP A 36 -26.22 21.89 -4.20
C ASP A 36 -26.97 22.76 -3.17
N VAL A 37 -28.05 23.45 -3.58
CA VAL A 37 -28.89 24.22 -2.66
C VAL A 37 -29.47 23.31 -1.58
N TRP A 38 -30.00 22.16 -1.98
CA TRP A 38 -30.58 21.18 -1.07
C TRP A 38 -29.54 20.56 -0.13
N VAL A 39 -28.32 20.31 -0.63
CA VAL A 39 -27.19 19.86 0.20
C VAL A 39 -26.82 20.90 1.25
N TRP A 40 -26.69 22.17 0.88
CA TRP A 40 -26.33 23.23 1.81
C TRP A 40 -27.41 23.46 2.87
N VAL A 41 -28.68 23.33 2.51
CA VAL A 41 -29.80 23.41 3.46
C VAL A 41 -29.74 22.25 4.46
N ALA A 42 -29.48 21.03 3.99
CA ALA A 42 -29.32 19.87 4.85
C ALA A 42 -28.16 20.03 5.84
N ALA A 43 -27.07 20.69 5.44
CA ALA A 43 -25.90 20.90 6.31
C ALA A 43 -26.15 21.87 7.48
N ILE A 44 -27.16 22.74 7.40
CA ILE A 44 -27.44 23.77 8.42
C ILE A 44 -28.60 23.38 9.35
N ILE A 45 -29.45 22.45 8.93
CA ILE A 45 -30.60 22.01 9.74
C ILE A 45 -30.16 21.00 10.79
N ASP A 46 -30.56 21.15 12.05
CA ASP A 46 -30.16 20.23 13.13
C ASP A 46 -30.93 18.90 13.15
N ASP A 47 -32.16 18.90 12.63
CA ASP A 47 -33.06 17.74 12.65
C ASP A 47 -32.65 16.67 11.63
N THR A 48 -32.10 15.56 12.13
CA THR A 48 -31.66 14.39 11.34
C THR A 48 -32.66 13.93 10.28
N ASN A 49 -33.95 13.90 10.60
CA ASN A 49 -34.97 13.40 9.69
C ASN A 49 -35.18 14.38 8.54
N LYS A 50 -35.15 15.68 8.85
CA LYS A 50 -35.24 16.73 7.82
C LYS A 50 -33.98 16.79 6.97
N GLN A 51 -32.79 16.63 7.56
CA GLN A 51 -31.54 16.55 6.80
C GLN A 51 -31.62 15.44 5.73
N ALA A 52 -32.10 14.25 6.10
CA ALA A 52 -32.26 13.14 5.16
C ALA A 52 -33.17 13.49 3.99
N ILE A 53 -34.33 14.10 4.25
CA ILE A 53 -35.28 14.52 3.20
C ILE A 53 -34.64 15.48 2.20
N PHE A 54 -33.86 16.46 2.67
CA PHE A 54 -33.21 17.42 1.77
C PHE A 54 -32.07 16.78 0.95
N LEU A 55 -31.32 15.84 1.54
CA LEU A 55 -30.27 15.11 0.82
C LEU A 55 -30.85 14.13 -0.21
N GLU A 56 -31.94 13.45 0.12
CA GLU A 56 -32.72 12.65 -0.84
C GLU A 56 -33.20 13.53 -1.99
N LYS A 57 -33.70 14.73 -1.69
CA LYS A 57 -34.13 15.66 -2.73
C LYS A 57 -32.99 16.08 -3.66
N ALA A 58 -31.79 16.31 -3.12
CA ALA A 58 -30.61 16.59 -3.91
C ALA A 58 -30.26 15.44 -4.87
N LEU A 59 -30.38 14.19 -4.41
CA LEU A 59 -30.12 12.99 -5.22
C LEU A 59 -31.20 12.68 -6.25
N GLU A 60 -32.46 13.07 -5.99
CA GLU A 60 -33.51 13.02 -7.02
C GLU A 60 -33.19 13.93 -8.21
N ILE A 61 -32.56 15.09 -7.93
CA ILE A 61 -32.17 16.07 -8.94
C ILE A 61 -30.87 15.64 -9.64
N ASP A 62 -29.85 15.28 -8.85
CA ASP A 62 -28.57 14.77 -9.34
C ASP A 62 -28.15 13.50 -8.59
N PRO A 63 -28.38 12.31 -9.17
CA PRO A 63 -27.99 11.05 -8.55
C PRO A 63 -26.49 10.88 -8.29
N HIS A 64 -25.64 11.65 -8.99
CA HIS A 64 -24.18 11.58 -8.87
C HIS A 64 -23.62 12.63 -7.91
N ASN A 65 -24.49 13.37 -7.20
CA ASN A 65 -24.07 14.38 -6.24
C ASN A 65 -23.38 13.74 -5.02
N ILE A 66 -22.05 13.70 -5.07
CA ILE A 66 -21.20 13.08 -4.04
C ILE A 66 -21.43 13.66 -2.64
N PRO A 67 -21.56 14.99 -2.44
CA PRO A 67 -21.93 15.56 -1.15
C PRO A 67 -23.23 14.99 -0.56
N ALA A 68 -24.29 14.88 -1.38
CA ALA A 68 -25.58 14.36 -0.94
C ALA A 68 -25.52 12.87 -0.55
N GLN A 69 -24.82 12.05 -1.34
CA GLN A 69 -24.60 10.62 -1.03
C GLN A 69 -23.84 10.44 0.30
N ARG A 70 -22.78 11.23 0.51
CA ARG A 70 -22.00 11.22 1.75
C ARG A 70 -22.85 11.63 2.95
N GLY A 71 -23.69 12.65 2.79
CA GLY A 71 -24.60 13.13 3.83
C GLY A 71 -25.58 12.03 4.28
N LEU A 72 -26.25 11.33 3.35
CA LEU A 72 -27.17 10.25 3.71
C LEU A 72 -26.45 9.08 4.38
N ALA A 73 -25.28 8.68 3.87
CA ALA A 73 -24.50 7.61 4.48
C ALA A 73 -24.11 7.94 5.93
N TYR A 74 -23.80 9.21 6.23
CA TYR A 74 -23.54 9.67 7.58
C TYR A 74 -24.77 9.55 8.49
N LEU A 75 -25.96 9.97 8.03
CA LEU A 75 -27.18 9.87 8.82
C LEU A 75 -27.60 8.42 9.09
N GLU A 76 -27.44 7.53 8.11
CA GLU A 76 -27.68 6.09 8.27
C GLU A 76 -26.74 5.44 9.29
N LYS A 77 -25.46 5.86 9.32
CA LYS A 77 -24.51 5.40 10.34
C LYS A 77 -24.94 5.86 11.72
N ARG A 78 -25.21 7.16 11.89
CA ARG A 78 -25.64 7.72 13.18
C ARG A 78 -26.90 7.02 13.72
N ARG A 79 -27.89 6.75 12.86
CA ARG A 79 -29.11 6.03 13.27
C ARG A 79 -28.82 4.60 13.74
N ARG A 80 -27.90 3.89 13.08
CA ARG A 80 -27.49 2.54 13.50
C ARG A 80 -26.76 2.55 14.83
N ASP A 81 -25.87 3.52 15.03
CA ASP A 81 -25.11 3.66 16.28
C ASP A 81 -26.06 3.99 17.45
N GLU A 82 -27.03 4.90 17.24
CA GLU A 82 -28.09 5.21 18.21
C GLU A 82 -28.97 3.98 18.54
N ALA A 83 -29.27 3.15 17.53
CA ALA A 83 -30.04 1.93 17.71
C ALA A 83 -29.27 0.82 18.45
N SER A 84 -27.96 0.66 18.21
CA SER A 84 -27.13 -0.30 18.93
C SER A 84 -26.95 0.06 20.40
N VAL A 85 -26.78 1.35 20.70
CA VAL A 85 -26.68 1.84 22.08
C VAL A 85 -27.99 1.64 22.85
N SER A 86 -29.13 1.69 22.15
CA SER A 86 -30.44 1.42 22.76
C SER A 86 -30.74 -0.07 22.95
N GLY A 87 -30.05 -0.96 22.24
CA GLY A 87 -30.29 -2.41 22.22
C GLY A 87 -29.39 -3.24 23.15
N GLU A 88 -28.25 -2.72 23.58
CA GLU A 88 -27.37 -3.39 24.56
C GLU A 88 -27.79 -3.06 26.00
N HIS A 89 -28.76 -3.81 26.51
CA HIS A 89 -29.09 -3.74 27.92
C HIS A 89 -28.09 -4.59 28.71
N LEU A 90 -27.44 -4.03 29.74
CA LEU A 90 -26.44 -4.73 30.58
C LEU A 90 -26.95 -6.04 31.20
N SER A 91 -28.28 -6.21 31.26
CA SER A 91 -28.96 -7.45 31.66
C SER A 91 -28.67 -8.63 30.74
N ASP A 92 -28.33 -8.40 29.47
CA ASP A 92 -28.10 -9.48 28.48
C ASP A 92 -26.76 -10.18 28.71
N TYR A 93 -25.83 -9.50 29.38
CA TYR A 93 -24.50 -10.01 29.71
C TYR A 93 -24.37 -10.59 31.12
N THR A 94 -25.44 -10.56 31.93
CA THR A 94 -25.43 -11.15 33.27
C THR A 94 -26.18 -12.48 33.29
N ARG A 95 -25.45 -13.58 33.05
CA ARG A 95 -25.96 -14.93 33.35
C ARG A 95 -25.84 -15.18 34.86
N PRO A 96 -26.92 -15.59 35.57
CA PRO A 96 -26.83 -15.91 36.99
C PRO A 96 -25.89 -17.09 37.20
N ILE A 97 -24.83 -16.89 37.99
CA ILE A 97 -23.94 -17.96 38.45
C ILE A 97 -24.78 -18.88 39.35
N SER A 98 -25.27 -19.98 38.79
CA SER A 98 -25.95 -21.02 39.57
C SER A 98 -24.89 -21.90 40.24
N PRO A 99 -24.96 -22.17 41.56
CA PRO A 99 -23.86 -22.80 42.30
C PRO A 99 -23.82 -24.35 42.19
N PHE A 100 -24.51 -24.95 41.22
CA PHE A 100 -24.59 -26.41 41.09
C PHE A 100 -24.26 -26.87 39.66
N PRO A 101 -23.18 -27.64 39.43
CA PRO A 101 -22.84 -28.18 38.12
C PRO A 101 -23.59 -29.51 37.87
N HIS A 102 -24.38 -29.57 36.80
CA HIS A 102 -24.85 -30.84 36.24
C HIS A 102 -23.97 -31.28 35.06
N GLY A 103 -23.22 -32.37 35.32
CA GLY A 103 -22.78 -33.40 34.37
C GLY A 103 -22.37 -33.01 32.96
N VAL A 104 -21.08 -32.70 32.77
CA VAL A 104 -20.41 -32.78 31.47
C VAL A 104 -19.54 -34.04 31.45
N LYS A 105 -19.80 -34.96 30.50
CA LYS A 105 -18.94 -36.13 30.22
C LYS A 105 -17.62 -35.66 29.61
N GLN A 106 -16.52 -36.08 30.22
CA GLN A 106 -15.15 -35.75 29.85
C GLN A 106 -14.59 -36.77 28.84
N PRO A 107 -13.89 -36.37 27.76
CA PRO A 107 -13.15 -37.29 26.88
C PRO A 107 -11.86 -37.81 27.54
N ALA A 108 -11.45 -39.02 27.16
CA ALA A 108 -10.34 -39.79 27.75
C ALA A 108 -8.94 -39.18 27.52
N PRO A 109 -7.92 -39.55 28.34
CA PRO A 109 -6.59 -38.92 28.33
C PRO A 109 -5.65 -39.50 27.25
N VAL A 110 -4.89 -38.60 26.62
CA VAL A 110 -3.80 -38.90 25.68
C VAL A 110 -2.53 -39.28 26.44
N GLN A 111 -1.87 -40.39 26.06
CA GLN A 111 -0.62 -40.86 26.66
C GLN A 111 0.61 -40.07 26.15
N PRO A 112 1.71 -39.98 26.91
CA PRO A 112 2.88 -39.17 26.56
C PRO A 112 3.83 -39.89 25.60
N VAL A 113 4.21 -39.23 24.50
CA VAL A 113 5.27 -39.68 23.58
C VAL A 113 6.64 -39.23 24.10
N GLN A 114 7.54 -40.18 24.31
CA GLN A 114 8.94 -39.97 24.71
C GLN A 114 9.83 -39.57 23.51
N ALA A 115 10.76 -38.65 23.75
CA ALA A 115 11.74 -38.18 22.77
C ALA A 115 12.87 -39.21 22.53
N PRO A 116 13.36 -39.38 21.28
CA PRO A 116 14.50 -40.25 21.02
C PRO A 116 15.83 -39.55 21.33
N GLN A 117 16.65 -40.23 22.15
CA GLN A 117 18.00 -39.84 22.53
C GLN A 117 19.00 -40.10 21.39
N SER A 118 19.89 -39.12 21.20
CA SER A 118 21.07 -39.16 20.35
C SER A 118 22.04 -40.28 20.75
N THR A 119 22.41 -41.15 19.81
CA THR A 119 23.52 -42.09 19.98
C THR A 119 24.66 -41.67 19.05
N ILE A 120 25.76 -41.23 19.66
CA ILE A 120 27.06 -41.07 19.02
C ILE A 120 27.66 -42.47 18.88
N VAL A 121 28.08 -42.85 17.67
CA VAL A 121 28.93 -44.03 17.45
C VAL A 121 30.21 -43.58 16.74
N GLU A 122 31.31 -43.98 17.37
CA GLU A 122 32.69 -43.57 17.16
C GLU A 122 33.36 -44.33 15.99
N LEU A 123 34.39 -43.68 15.46
CA LEU A 123 35.21 -44.00 14.30
C LEU A 123 36.06 -45.28 14.50
N GLY A 124 36.27 -46.07 13.44
CA GLY A 124 37.20 -47.19 13.48
C GLY A 124 37.54 -47.88 12.14
N PHE A 125 38.67 -47.45 11.56
CA PHE A 125 39.71 -48.23 10.87
C PHE A 125 39.53 -48.80 9.43
N MET A 126 40.39 -48.26 8.55
CA MET A 126 41.20 -48.83 7.44
C MET A 126 40.82 -50.15 6.74
N ALA A 127 40.84 -50.13 5.39
CA ALA A 127 41.82 -50.89 4.59
C ALA A 127 41.69 -50.62 3.07
N GLN A 128 42.81 -50.24 2.46
CA GLN A 128 43.12 -50.33 1.03
C GLN A 128 43.36 -51.79 0.61
N ALA A 129 43.01 -52.15 -0.63
CA ALA A 129 43.95 -52.69 -1.62
C ALA A 129 43.23 -53.26 -2.86
N ASP A 130 43.64 -52.72 -4.00
CA ASP A 130 44.02 -53.41 -5.24
C ASP A 130 43.29 -54.67 -5.73
N HIS A 131 42.78 -54.59 -6.96
CA HIS A 131 42.97 -55.66 -7.94
C HIS A 131 43.26 -55.10 -9.33
N LYS A 132 44.47 -55.41 -9.83
CA LYS A 132 44.98 -55.17 -11.18
C LYS A 132 45.35 -56.53 -11.79
N LYS A 133 45.01 -56.72 -13.08
CA LYS A 133 45.56 -57.61 -14.15
C LYS A 133 44.39 -58.14 -15.00
N SER A 134 44.40 -58.10 -16.33
CA SER A 134 45.38 -58.63 -17.29
C SER A 134 45.04 -58.05 -18.69
N ALA A 135 45.92 -57.34 -19.41
CA ALA A 135 46.93 -57.78 -20.40
C ALA A 135 46.42 -58.30 -21.77
N GLY A 136 46.88 -57.65 -22.86
CA GLY A 136 46.80 -58.09 -24.28
C GLY A 136 46.67 -56.93 -25.29
N LYS A 137 47.72 -56.17 -25.64
CA LYS A 137 48.68 -56.29 -26.79
C LYS A 137 48.16 -55.88 -28.20
N VAL A 138 48.33 -54.59 -28.57
CA VAL A 138 49.00 -53.91 -29.75
C VAL A 138 48.91 -54.57 -31.16
N PRO A 139 49.01 -53.85 -32.32
CA PRO A 139 48.22 -52.76 -32.94
C PRO A 139 47.92 -53.03 -34.46
N GLU A 140 47.20 -52.16 -35.16
CA GLU A 140 47.41 -51.73 -36.59
C GLU A 140 46.17 -50.94 -37.07
N THR A 141 46.25 -49.62 -37.16
CA THR A 141 46.47 -48.80 -38.38
C THR A 141 45.23 -48.71 -39.29
N GLY A 142 44.63 -47.52 -39.35
CA GLY A 142 43.58 -47.22 -40.34
C GLY A 142 42.95 -45.83 -40.19
N GLN A 143 43.46 -44.89 -40.98
CA GLN A 143 42.83 -43.64 -41.42
C GLN A 143 42.50 -42.51 -40.43
N GLN A 144 43.43 -41.54 -40.42
CA GLN A 144 43.23 -40.13 -40.14
C GLN A 144 41.98 -39.54 -40.83
N ALA A 145 41.12 -38.90 -40.03
CA ALA A 145 40.34 -37.75 -40.48
C ALA A 145 40.96 -36.52 -39.81
N ASN A 146 41.60 -35.69 -40.63
CA ASN A 146 42.34 -34.51 -40.24
C ASN A 146 41.37 -33.37 -39.90
N GLY A 147 40.93 -33.31 -38.65
CA GLY A 147 40.25 -32.14 -38.10
C GLY A 147 41.26 -31.31 -37.32
N SER A 148 41.57 -30.11 -37.80
CA SER A 148 42.43 -29.14 -37.11
C SER A 148 41.98 -29.01 -35.66
N LYS A 149 42.79 -29.53 -34.74
CA LYS A 149 42.55 -29.37 -33.30
C LYS A 149 42.81 -27.92 -32.97
N LEU A 150 41.73 -27.11 -32.98
CA LEU A 150 41.75 -25.75 -32.47
C LEU A 150 42.36 -25.82 -31.07
N THR A 151 43.45 -25.11 -30.86
CA THR A 151 44.13 -25.08 -29.56
C THR A 151 43.13 -24.56 -28.53
N ALA A 152 43.15 -24.98 -27.27
CA ALA A 152 42.16 -24.57 -26.26
C ALA A 152 41.94 -23.03 -26.20
N VAL A 153 42.97 -22.27 -26.57
CA VAL A 153 42.95 -20.81 -26.75
C VAL A 153 42.03 -20.34 -27.88
N GLU A 154 42.02 -21.04 -29.02
CA GLU A 154 41.22 -20.71 -30.20
C GLU A 154 39.74 -21.03 -29.99
N VAL A 155 39.44 -22.12 -29.28
CA VAL A 155 38.06 -22.43 -28.84
C VAL A 155 37.59 -21.37 -27.82
N GLY A 156 38.46 -20.94 -26.91
CA GLY A 156 38.17 -19.84 -25.97
C GLY A 156 37.90 -18.51 -26.69
N LEU A 157 38.71 -18.17 -27.69
CA LEU A 157 38.56 -16.96 -28.49
C LEU A 157 37.23 -16.96 -29.26
N LEU A 158 36.88 -18.08 -29.89
CA LEU A 158 35.59 -18.23 -30.57
C LEU A 158 34.40 -18.13 -29.61
N GLY A 159 34.53 -18.66 -28.38
CA GLY A 159 33.53 -18.51 -27.34
C GLY A 159 33.31 -17.04 -26.94
N ILE A 160 34.39 -16.28 -26.76
CA ILE A 160 34.32 -14.84 -26.43
C ILE A 160 33.67 -14.06 -27.57
N VAL A 161 34.08 -14.31 -28.82
CA VAL A 161 33.50 -13.65 -29.99
C VAL A 161 32.00 -13.96 -30.11
N ALA A 162 31.59 -15.22 -29.93
CA ALA A 162 30.18 -15.60 -29.93
C ALA A 162 29.38 -14.93 -28.81
N LEU A 163 29.96 -14.78 -27.61
CA LEU A 163 29.34 -14.07 -26.49
C LEU A 163 29.12 -12.59 -26.84
N VAL A 164 30.14 -11.93 -27.41
CA VAL A 164 30.04 -10.53 -27.85
C VAL A 164 28.94 -10.36 -28.90
N PHE A 165 28.85 -11.24 -29.90
CA PHE A 165 27.78 -11.18 -30.90
C PHE A 165 26.39 -11.44 -30.29
N CYS A 166 26.26 -12.38 -29.36
CA CYS A 166 25.02 -12.58 -28.60
C CYS A 166 24.64 -11.31 -27.83
N PHE A 167 25.58 -10.67 -27.16
CA PHE A 167 25.31 -9.46 -26.38
C PHE A 167 24.87 -8.29 -27.27
N ILE A 168 25.54 -8.09 -28.41
CA ILE A 168 25.16 -7.07 -29.40
C ILE A 168 23.77 -7.36 -29.98
N GLY A 169 23.48 -8.61 -30.32
CA GLY A 169 22.16 -9.02 -30.81
C GLY A 169 21.06 -8.78 -29.78
N LEU A 170 21.34 -9.05 -28.50
CA LEU A 170 20.41 -8.85 -27.39
C LEU A 170 20.15 -7.35 -27.14
N LEU A 171 21.19 -6.50 -27.21
CA LEU A 171 21.07 -5.04 -27.13
C LEU A 171 20.31 -4.44 -28.33
N ALA A 172 20.53 -4.96 -29.54
CA ALA A 172 19.78 -4.53 -30.72
C ALA A 172 18.30 -4.93 -30.62
N ALA A 173 18.01 -6.14 -30.12
CA ALA A 173 16.65 -6.58 -29.87
C ALA A 173 15.96 -5.73 -28.78
N SER A 174 16.63 -5.39 -27.68
CA SER A 174 16.03 -4.51 -26.66
C SER A 174 15.65 -3.14 -27.21
N ALA A 175 16.47 -2.58 -28.13
CA ALA A 175 16.18 -1.30 -28.77
C ALA A 175 15.00 -1.35 -29.76
N LEU A 176 14.83 -2.46 -30.48
CA LEU A 176 13.73 -2.66 -31.44
C LEU A 176 12.41 -3.03 -30.76
N PHE A 177 12.46 -3.75 -29.64
CA PHE A 177 11.28 -4.33 -28.99
C PHE A 177 10.89 -3.65 -27.66
N ASN A 178 11.58 -2.56 -27.24
CA ASN A 178 11.38 -1.91 -25.93
C ASN A 178 11.34 -2.93 -24.78
N PHE A 179 12.23 -3.92 -24.83
CA PHE A 179 12.29 -4.98 -23.82
C PHE A 179 13.32 -4.61 -22.76
N ASP A 180 12.90 -4.60 -21.49
CA ASP A 180 13.79 -4.34 -20.35
C ASP A 180 14.67 -5.57 -20.06
N LEU A 181 15.98 -5.37 -19.96
CA LEU A 181 16.91 -6.44 -19.67
C LEU A 181 16.84 -6.81 -18.18
N PRO A 182 16.74 -8.10 -17.81
CA PRO A 182 16.73 -8.52 -16.41
C PRO A 182 18.15 -8.53 -15.82
N VAL A 183 18.82 -7.37 -15.83
CA VAL A 183 20.15 -7.19 -15.22
C VAL A 183 20.08 -6.96 -13.70
N GLY A 184 18.87 -6.84 -13.14
CA GLY A 184 18.64 -6.50 -11.72
C GLY A 184 19.17 -7.52 -10.70
N ASN A 185 19.41 -8.78 -11.09
CA ASN A 185 19.82 -9.83 -10.16
C ASN A 185 21.34 -10.07 -10.06
N ILE A 186 22.15 -9.43 -10.91
CA ILE A 186 23.61 -9.69 -10.98
C ILE A 186 24.41 -8.67 -10.13
N PHE A 187 23.85 -7.49 -9.90
CA PHE A 187 24.36 -6.50 -8.97
C PHE A 187 23.41 -6.47 -7.79
N GLY A 188 23.84 -6.99 -6.63
CA GLY A 188 23.02 -7.09 -5.42
C GLY A 188 22.18 -5.83 -5.21
N GLU A 189 20.88 -6.04 -4.94
CA GLU A 189 19.87 -4.98 -4.82
C GLU A 189 20.45 -3.77 -4.10
N ARG A 190 20.80 -2.72 -4.86
CA ARG A 190 21.27 -1.47 -4.25
C ARG A 190 20.14 -1.00 -3.33
N SER A 191 20.42 -0.97 -2.02
CA SER A 191 19.51 -0.39 -1.04
C SER A 191 19.06 0.98 -1.54
N ALA A 192 17.74 1.21 -1.57
CA ALA A 192 17.21 2.50 -2.03
C ALA A 192 17.64 3.66 -1.13
N ILE A 193 18.03 3.36 0.11
CA ILE A 193 18.48 4.32 1.10
C ILE A 193 19.84 3.90 1.67
N THR A 194 20.67 4.87 2.03
CA THR A 194 22.07 4.65 2.44
C THR A 194 22.21 4.45 3.97
N SER A 195 21.24 4.91 4.75
CA SER A 195 21.22 4.83 6.22
C SER A 195 19.78 4.70 6.71
N ALA A 196 19.60 4.29 7.97
CA ALA A 196 18.30 4.33 8.63
C ALA A 196 17.87 5.78 9.01
N PRO A 197 16.55 6.03 9.18
CA PRO A 197 16.05 7.28 9.74
C PRO A 197 16.51 7.52 11.20
N PRO A 198 16.53 8.77 11.68
CA PRO A 198 17.01 9.09 13.02
C PRO A 198 16.06 8.71 14.17
N TYR A 199 14.78 8.49 13.88
CA TYR A 199 13.76 8.09 14.85
C TYR A 199 12.64 7.29 14.17
N ALA A 200 11.78 6.66 14.98
CA ALA A 200 10.63 5.89 14.53
C ALA A 200 9.58 6.77 13.83
N GLY A 201 9.09 6.37 12.67
CA GLY A 201 8.13 7.17 11.90
C GLY A 201 7.95 6.72 10.45
N VAL A 202 7.29 7.59 9.68
CA VAL A 202 7.10 7.47 8.24
C VAL A 202 7.77 8.68 7.59
N PHE A 203 8.64 8.45 6.61
CA PHE A 203 9.46 9.50 6.02
C PHE A 203 9.40 9.49 4.51
N LEU A 204 9.33 10.66 3.90
CA LEU A 204 9.71 10.85 2.50
C LEU A 204 11.25 10.93 2.42
N TYR A 205 11.87 10.15 1.55
CA TYR A 205 13.32 10.13 1.35
C TYR A 205 13.70 10.71 -0.01
N GLU A 206 14.45 11.81 0.00
CA GLU A 206 14.91 12.50 -1.20
C GLU A 206 16.24 13.22 -0.91
N ASP A 207 17.15 13.24 -1.89
CA ASP A 207 18.47 13.87 -1.77
C ASP A 207 19.26 13.46 -0.51
N ASN A 208 19.23 12.17 -0.17
CA ASN A 208 19.85 11.61 1.05
C ASN A 208 19.31 12.18 2.37
N LYS A 209 18.12 12.79 2.36
CA LYS A 209 17.45 13.36 3.54
C LYS A 209 16.11 12.67 3.79
N PHE A 210 15.74 12.60 5.06
CA PHE A 210 14.44 12.13 5.51
C PHE A 210 13.59 13.34 5.89
N PHE A 211 12.41 13.43 5.29
CA PHE A 211 11.39 14.41 5.61
C PHE A 211 10.25 13.70 6.33
N ASP A 212 9.96 14.12 7.55
CA ASP A 212 8.93 13.50 8.36
C ASP A 212 7.54 13.66 7.72
N MET A 213 6.80 12.56 7.67
CA MET A 213 5.41 12.55 7.26
C MET A 213 4.57 12.35 8.51
N THR A 214 3.91 13.41 8.96
CA THR A 214 3.06 13.36 10.15
C THR A 214 1.83 12.49 9.90
N GLN A 215 1.47 11.67 10.89
CA GLN A 215 0.23 10.90 10.86
C GLN A 215 -0.97 11.84 11.14
N HIS A 216 -2.01 11.73 10.32
CA HIS A 216 -3.28 12.43 10.50
C HIS A 216 -4.43 11.43 10.65
N GLU A 217 -5.40 11.76 11.51
CA GLU A 217 -6.70 11.09 11.52
C GLU A 217 -7.62 11.80 10.52
N GLY A 218 -8.05 11.07 9.50
CA GLY A 218 -8.73 11.68 8.36
C GLY A 218 -7.79 12.44 7.41
N LEU A 219 -8.36 12.96 6.32
CA LEU A 219 -7.61 13.74 5.34
C LEU A 219 -7.14 15.07 5.94
N PRO A 220 -5.89 15.51 5.65
CA PRO A 220 -5.39 16.77 6.15
C PRO A 220 -6.21 17.96 5.62
N THR A 221 -6.60 18.87 6.51
CA THR A 221 -7.34 20.09 6.17
C THR A 221 -6.44 21.26 5.76
N GLN A 222 -5.13 21.15 6.04
CA GLN A 222 -4.10 22.12 5.68
C GLN A 222 -2.91 21.38 5.07
N LEU A 223 -2.25 22.02 4.09
CA LEU A 223 -1.05 21.48 3.44
C LEU A 223 0.25 21.84 4.18
N SER A 224 0.17 22.63 5.26
CA SER A 224 1.34 23.04 6.03
C SER A 224 2.00 21.84 6.71
N GLY A 225 3.31 21.69 6.53
CA GLY A 225 4.09 20.57 7.10
C GLY A 225 4.01 19.27 6.30
N ILE A 226 3.26 19.23 5.20
CA ILE A 226 3.27 18.10 4.27
C ILE A 226 4.54 18.21 3.40
N PRO A 227 5.43 17.20 3.37
CA PRO A 227 6.64 17.25 2.58
C PRO A 227 6.34 17.16 1.08
N THR A 228 7.17 17.83 0.27
CA THR A 228 7.05 17.84 -1.19
C THR A 228 8.20 17.08 -1.82
N SER A 229 7.89 16.19 -2.75
CA SER A 229 8.86 15.50 -3.59
C SER A 229 8.94 16.08 -4.99
N ARG A 230 10.15 16.14 -5.56
CA ARG A 230 10.39 16.56 -6.95
C ARG A 230 10.58 15.36 -7.89
N ASN A 231 10.48 14.14 -7.36
CA ASN A 231 10.61 12.92 -8.11
C ASN A 231 9.22 12.34 -8.43
N GLU A 232 9.05 11.83 -9.65
CA GLU A 232 7.85 11.12 -10.07
C GLU A 232 7.71 9.74 -9.39
N ILE A 233 8.80 9.17 -8.87
CA ILE A 233 8.81 7.90 -8.11
C ILE A 233 9.40 8.17 -6.72
N PRO A 234 8.65 8.85 -5.83
CA PRO A 234 9.12 9.16 -4.48
C PRO A 234 9.34 7.90 -3.66
N LEU A 235 10.38 7.94 -2.83
CA LEU A 235 10.71 6.87 -1.88
C LEU A 235 10.13 7.23 -0.52
N VAL A 236 9.34 6.34 0.06
CA VAL A 236 8.80 6.47 1.41
C VAL A 236 9.38 5.38 2.29
N VAL A 237 9.76 5.71 3.52
CA VAL A 237 10.47 4.82 4.44
C VAL A 237 9.65 4.68 5.71
N LEU A 238 9.29 3.44 6.05
CA LEU A 238 8.68 3.08 7.31
C LEU A 238 9.77 2.55 8.24
N TYR A 239 9.86 3.09 9.44
CA TYR A 239 10.86 2.66 10.42
C TYR A 239 10.24 2.60 11.81
N GLU A 240 10.28 1.42 12.44
CA GLU A 240 9.78 1.18 13.81
C GLU A 240 8.36 1.77 14.08
N THR A 241 7.49 1.72 13.08
CA THR A 241 6.18 2.38 13.09
C THR A 241 5.04 1.37 13.03
N HIS A 242 3.84 1.78 13.43
CA HIS A 242 2.60 1.00 13.28
C HIS A 242 2.04 1.03 11.86
N ALA A 243 2.61 1.86 10.97
CA ALA A 243 2.28 1.84 9.55
C ALA A 243 2.71 0.50 8.93
N ASP A 244 1.76 -0.21 8.33
CA ASP A 244 1.99 -1.51 7.68
C ASP A 244 1.81 -1.36 6.16
N ARG A 245 2.90 -1.58 5.43
CA ARG A 245 2.94 -1.58 3.96
C ARG A 245 1.84 -2.41 3.31
N ASN A 246 1.43 -3.52 3.92
CA ASN A 246 0.41 -4.42 3.35
C ASN A 246 -1.02 -3.97 3.66
N GLN A 247 -1.21 -3.11 4.65
CA GLN A 247 -2.52 -2.57 5.04
C GLN A 247 -2.75 -1.16 4.50
N MET A 248 -1.70 -0.52 4.00
CA MET A 248 -1.77 0.81 3.41
C MET A 248 -2.11 0.79 1.92
N LYS A 249 -2.87 1.80 1.50
CA LYS A 249 -3.10 2.11 0.09
C LYS A 249 -2.66 3.53 -0.20
N LEU A 250 -1.97 3.74 -1.32
CA LEU A 250 -1.66 5.07 -1.79
C LEU A 250 -2.85 5.63 -2.58
N ILE A 251 -3.30 6.82 -2.21
CA ILE A 251 -4.48 7.49 -2.78
C ILE A 251 -4.05 8.85 -3.33
N PHE A 252 -4.40 9.12 -4.57
CA PHE A 252 -4.24 10.44 -5.19
C PHE A 252 -5.41 11.36 -4.80
N GLU A 253 -5.24 12.67 -4.84
CA GLU A 253 -6.25 13.67 -4.45
C GLU A 253 -7.62 13.53 -5.14
N THR A 254 -7.66 12.90 -6.32
CA THR A 254 -8.92 12.56 -7.03
C THR A 254 -9.65 11.34 -6.46
N GLY A 255 -9.03 10.61 -5.52
CA GLY A 255 -9.50 9.35 -4.96
C GLY A 255 -8.97 8.10 -5.67
N ALA A 256 -8.13 8.25 -6.71
CA ALA A 256 -7.57 7.11 -7.42
C ALA A 256 -6.57 6.33 -6.55
N TYR A 257 -6.69 5.00 -6.54
CA TYR A 257 -5.74 4.11 -5.87
C TYR A 257 -4.52 3.87 -6.74
N ILE A 258 -3.32 4.05 -6.17
CA ILE A 258 -2.06 3.87 -6.85
C ILE A 258 -1.37 2.60 -6.33
N PRO A 259 -0.97 1.66 -7.19
CA PRO A 259 -0.22 0.48 -6.77
C PRO A 259 1.16 0.86 -6.24
N ILE A 260 1.54 0.23 -5.14
CA ILE A 260 2.81 0.43 -4.46
C ILE A 260 3.56 -0.89 -4.33
N ARG A 261 4.88 -0.80 -4.44
CA ARG A 261 5.80 -1.88 -4.10
C ARG A 261 6.63 -1.47 -2.90
N GLY A 262 7.10 -2.46 -2.15
CA GLY A 262 8.02 -2.23 -1.05
C GLY A 262 9.12 -3.27 -1.00
N LYS A 263 10.29 -2.83 -0.54
CA LYS A 263 11.50 -3.65 -0.36
C LYS A 263 12.10 -3.39 1.02
N ALA A 264 12.90 -4.33 1.51
CA ALA A 264 13.65 -4.14 2.74
C ALA A 264 14.71 -3.03 2.56
N GLY A 265 14.87 -2.21 3.58
CA GLY A 265 15.94 -1.23 3.73
C GLY A 265 16.91 -1.63 4.85
N PRO A 266 17.93 -0.79 5.10
CA PRO A 266 18.84 -0.95 6.24
C PRO A 266 18.09 -0.99 7.57
N ASP A 267 18.66 -1.72 8.54
CA ASP A 267 18.22 -1.74 9.95
C ASP A 267 16.73 -2.06 10.16
N GLY A 268 16.14 -2.86 9.27
CA GLY A 268 14.73 -3.26 9.37
C GLY A 268 13.74 -2.21 8.85
N ALA A 269 14.23 -1.12 8.25
CA ALA A 269 13.38 -0.17 7.54
C ALA A 269 12.65 -0.85 6.35
N VAL A 270 11.45 -0.40 6.04
CA VAL A 270 10.72 -0.82 4.85
C VAL A 270 10.63 0.36 3.90
N VAL A 271 11.16 0.22 2.69
CA VAL A 271 11.13 1.26 1.66
C VAL A 271 10.01 0.96 0.68
N ILE A 272 9.08 1.91 0.53
CA ILE A 272 7.90 1.85 -0.32
C ILE A 272 8.04 2.87 -1.45
N MET A 273 7.55 2.53 -2.62
CA MET A 273 7.51 3.42 -3.79
C MET A 273 6.33 3.04 -4.70
N PRO A 274 5.79 3.98 -5.48
CA PRO A 274 4.79 3.65 -6.48
C PRO A 274 5.38 2.76 -7.58
N GLU A 275 4.54 1.92 -8.18
CA GLU A 275 4.95 1.07 -9.31
C GLU A 275 5.06 1.83 -10.64
N GLN A 276 4.50 3.04 -10.69
CA GLN A 276 4.46 3.91 -11.85
C GLN A 276 4.79 5.35 -11.46
N ALA A 277 5.18 6.16 -12.46
CA ALA A 277 5.41 7.59 -12.29
C ALA A 277 4.12 8.29 -11.81
N LEU A 278 4.26 9.16 -10.82
CA LEU A 278 3.18 9.95 -10.25
C LEU A 278 3.03 11.28 -10.98
N GLN A 279 1.79 11.72 -11.12
CA GLN A 279 1.46 13.06 -11.61
C GLN A 279 1.61 14.09 -10.47
N PRO A 280 1.82 15.38 -10.78
CA PRO A 280 1.81 16.42 -9.77
C PRO A 280 0.49 16.47 -8.97
N GLY A 281 0.57 16.69 -7.66
CA GLY A 281 -0.58 16.81 -6.76
C GLY A 281 -0.37 16.15 -5.40
N LEU A 282 -1.43 16.08 -4.58
CA LEU A 282 -1.38 15.49 -3.23
C LEU A 282 -1.60 13.98 -3.25
N TYR A 283 -0.76 13.25 -2.53
CA TYR A 283 -0.88 11.82 -2.31
C TYR A 283 -0.89 11.50 -0.82
N CYS A 284 -1.70 10.52 -0.43
CA CYS A 284 -1.78 10.07 0.95
C CYS A 284 -1.78 8.54 1.02
N PHE A 285 -0.95 7.98 1.89
CA PHE A 285 -1.11 6.60 2.33
C PHE A 285 -2.24 6.53 3.34
N GLN A 286 -3.23 5.69 3.08
CA GLN A 286 -4.35 5.43 3.98
C GLN A 286 -4.19 4.05 4.60
N GLN A 287 -4.22 3.97 5.93
CA GLN A 287 -4.38 2.73 6.69
C GLN A 287 -5.69 2.75 7.46
N LEU A 288 -6.55 1.75 7.24
CA LEU A 288 -7.75 1.60 8.05
C LEU A 288 -7.37 1.25 9.49
N ASN A 289 -8.06 1.83 10.46
CA ASN A 289 -7.91 1.43 11.86
C ASN A 289 -8.54 0.04 12.10
N ALA A 290 -8.39 -0.48 13.33
CA ALA A 290 -8.93 -1.77 13.73
C ALA A 290 -10.48 -1.88 13.58
N ALA A 291 -11.19 -0.75 13.54
CA ALA A 291 -12.64 -0.71 13.32
C ALA A 291 -13.03 -0.77 11.83
N GLY A 292 -12.06 -0.73 10.91
CA GLY A 292 -12.27 -0.90 9.46
C GLY A 292 -13.02 0.25 8.78
N ALA A 293 -13.21 1.39 9.47
CA ALA A 293 -13.95 2.53 8.96
C ALA A 293 -13.02 3.60 8.37
N THR A 294 -13.34 4.12 7.19
CA THR A 294 -12.56 5.16 6.48
C THR A 294 -12.46 6.53 7.18
N PRO A 295 -13.41 7.00 8.01
CA PRO A 295 -13.31 8.30 8.69
C PRO A 295 -12.21 8.34 9.75
N ASP A 296 -11.92 7.17 10.33
CA ASP A 296 -10.96 7.00 11.43
C ASP A 296 -9.66 6.35 10.92
N ALA A 297 -9.45 6.40 9.59
CA ALA A 297 -8.23 5.91 8.98
C ALA A 297 -7.07 6.86 9.26
N PHE A 298 -5.87 6.30 9.35
CA PHE A 298 -4.64 7.05 9.47
C PHE A 298 -4.11 7.40 8.10
N TYR A 299 -3.68 8.66 7.95
CA TYR A 299 -3.15 9.20 6.70
C TYR A 299 -1.74 9.74 6.89
N TRP A 300 -0.86 9.44 5.93
CA TRP A 300 0.46 10.03 5.78
C TRP A 300 0.57 10.61 4.38
N CYS A 301 0.70 11.92 4.27
CA CYS A 301 0.59 12.61 2.98
C CYS A 301 1.91 13.25 2.55
N PHE A 302 2.09 13.37 1.24
CA PHE A 302 3.18 14.10 0.59
C PHE A 302 2.65 14.73 -0.71
N ILE A 303 3.33 15.76 -1.20
CA ILE A 303 2.99 16.44 -2.45
C ILE A 303 4.01 16.04 -3.51
N VAL A 304 3.58 15.79 -4.73
CA VAL A 304 4.48 15.66 -5.90
C VAL A 304 4.43 16.97 -6.67
N ASP A 305 5.58 17.62 -6.83
CA ASP A 305 5.73 18.85 -7.62
C ASP A 305 6.92 18.69 -8.57
N VAL A 306 6.61 18.29 -9.80
CA VAL A 306 7.57 18.15 -10.91
C VAL A 306 7.53 19.42 -11.75
N SER A 307 7.68 20.58 -11.11
CA SER A 307 7.92 21.82 -11.82
C SER A 307 9.30 21.75 -12.47
N ILE A 308 9.34 21.70 -13.81
CA ILE A 308 10.58 21.83 -14.58
C ILE A 308 11.17 23.20 -14.26
N VAL A 309 12.28 23.23 -13.52
CA VAL A 309 13.10 24.43 -13.42
C VAL A 309 13.75 24.61 -14.79
N LEU A 310 13.13 25.46 -15.62
CA LEU A 310 13.81 26.06 -16.76
C LEU A 310 14.82 27.06 -16.17
N ASP A 311 16.05 26.59 -15.97
CA ASP A 311 17.22 27.46 -15.75
C ASP A 311 17.46 28.36 -16.97
#